data_AF-A0A8S8YZQ4-F1
#
_entry.id   AF-A0A8S8YZQ4-F1
#
_cell.length_a   1.000
_cell.length_b   1.000
_cell.length_c   1.000
_cell.angle_alpha   90.00
_cell.angle_beta   90.00
_cell.angle_gamma   90.00
#
_symmetry.space_group_name_H-M   'P 1'
#
loop_
_entity.id
_entity.type
_entity.pdbx_description
1 polymer ?
#
loop_
_entity_poly.entity_id
_entity_poly.type
_entity_poly.pdbx_seq_one_letter_code
_entity_poly.pdbx_strand_id
1 'polypeptide(L)' 'MDLSTVEVVRIAVGLAIMAYVGYCLANQKVWVRGDIGLQSNVFAWGTKEDNEFVFKLHVIAGTAFGIWLIAAPFLF' A
#
# COMPACT_ATOMS: atom_id res chain seq x y z
N MET A 1 0.03 -12.05 -24.81
CA MET A 1 1.12 -11.20 -24.32
C MET A 1 1.89 -12.06 -23.34
N ASP A 2 3.12 -12.41 -23.66
CA ASP A 2 3.93 -13.28 -22.80
C ASP A 2 4.58 -12.42 -21.74
N LEU A 3 4.18 -12.60 -20.48
CA LEU A 3 4.73 -11.86 -19.36
C LEU A 3 6.09 -12.46 -19.00
N SER A 4 7.12 -11.62 -19.01
CA SER A 4 8.41 -11.97 -18.41
C SER A 4 8.26 -12.21 -16.91
N THR A 5 9.21 -12.95 -16.32
CA THR A 5 9.27 -13.16 -14.87
C THR A 5 9.26 -11.84 -14.08
N VAL A 6 9.92 -10.79 -14.61
CA VAL A 6 9.96 -9.46 -13.97
C VAL A 6 8.58 -8.82 -13.94
N GLU A 7 7.81 -8.93 -15.03
CA GLU A 7 6.44 -8.38 -15.09
C GLU A 7 5.48 -9.15 -14.19
N VAL A 8 5.61 -10.48 -14.11
CA VAL A 8 4.83 -11.29 -13.16
C VAL A 8 5.11 -10.86 -11.73
N VAL A 9 6.37 -10.68 -11.34
CA VAL A 9 6.75 -10.20 -10.00
C VAL A 9 6.21 -8.79 -9.76
N ARG A 10 6.31 -7.89 -10.74
CA ARG A 10 5.79 -6.52 -10.66
C ARG A 10 4.29 -6.52 -10.39
N ILE A 11 3.51 -7.33 -11.11
CA ILE A 11 2.07 -7.48 -10.92
C ILE A 11 1.78 -8.04 -9.52
N ALA A 12 2.50 -9.08 -9.09
CA ALA A 12 2.33 -9.66 -7.76
C ALA A 12 2.56 -8.65 -6.63
N VAL A 13 3.59 -7.80 -6.75
CA VAL A 13 3.84 -6.70 -5.80
C VAL A 13 2.70 -5.69 -5.83
N GLY A 14 2.22 -5.29 -7.02
CA GLY A 14 1.07 -4.39 -7.15
C GLY A 14 -0.19 -4.95 -6.48
N LEU A 15 -0.48 -6.24 -6.67
CA LEU A 15 -1.60 -6.92 -6.01
C LEU A 15 -1.45 -6.97 -4.49
N ALA A 16 -0.25 -7.22 -3.97
CA ALA A 16 0.01 -7.19 -2.53
C ALA A 16 -0.23 -5.80 -1.92
N ILE A 17 0.19 -4.73 -2.61
CA ILE A 17 -0.08 -3.35 -2.21
C ILE A 17 -1.60 -3.08 -2.21
N MET A 18 -2.31 -3.50 -3.25
CA MET A 18 -3.77 -3.33 -3.31
C MET A 18 -4.49 -4.11 -2.22
N ALA A 19 -4.02 -5.31 -1.86
CA ALA A 19 -4.55 -6.06 -0.73
C ALA A 19 -4.34 -5.32 0.60
N TYR A 20 -3.16 -4.71 0.81
CA TYR A 20 -2.91 -3.86 1.97
C TYR A 20 -3.82 -2.62 2.01
N VAL A 21 -3.99 -1.92 0.88
CA VAL A 21 -4.93 -0.78 0.78
C VAL A 21 -6.35 -1.22 1.12
N GLY A 22 -6.79 -2.36 0.57
CA GLY A 22 -8.09 -2.96 0.87
C GLY A 22 -8.24 -3.27 2.35
N TYR A 23 -7.20 -3.82 2.99
CA TYR A 23 -7.19 -4.07 4.44
C TYR A 23 -7.31 -2.77 5.24
N CYS A 24 -6.59 -1.71 4.87
CA CYS A 24 -6.70 -0.40 5.52
C CYS A 24 -8.12 0.16 5.43
N LEU A 25 -8.73 0.10 4.25
CA LEU A 25 -10.10 0.57 4.03
C LEU A 25 -11.13 -0.27 4.77
N ALA A 26 -11.00 -1.60 4.78
CA ALA A 26 -11.96 -2.48 5.47
C ALA A 26 -11.89 -2.35 7.00
N ASN A 27 -10.70 -2.20 7.55
CA ASN A 27 -10.50 -2.20 9.01
C ASN A 27 -10.35 -0.80 9.61
N GLN A 28 -10.28 0.25 8.77
CA GLN A 28 -9.96 1.62 9.17
C GLN A 28 -8.71 1.69 10.06
N LYS A 29 -7.72 0.85 9.75
CA LYS A 29 -6.41 0.77 10.43
C LYS A 29 -5.30 1.01 9.42
N VAL A 30 -4.16 1.50 9.89
CA VAL A 30 -2.96 1.69 9.08
C VAL A 30 -1.74 1.21 9.86
N TRP A 31 -0.78 0.62 9.16
CA TRP A 31 0.48 0.23 9.79
C TRP A 31 1.29 1.49 10.07
N VAL A 32 1.56 1.75 11.35
CA VAL A 32 2.27 2.94 11.80
C VAL A 32 3.50 2.54 12.58
N ARG A 33 4.46 3.47 12.61
CA ARG A 33 5.64 3.37 13.43
C ARG A 33 5.42 4.31 14.61
N GLY A 34 4.94 3.76 15.75
CA GLY A 34 4.57 4.35 17.07
C GLY A 34 4.31 5.85 17.17
N ASP A 35 4.51 6.45 18.35
CA ASP A 35 4.06 7.83 18.62
C ASP A 35 4.61 8.81 17.57
N ILE A 36 3.63 9.29 16.80
CA ILE A 36 3.61 10.19 15.65
C ILE A 36 4.93 10.93 15.39
N GLY A 37 5.84 10.26 14.68
CA GLY A 37 7.08 10.86 14.20
C GLY A 37 7.96 9.87 13.42
N LEU A 38 8.85 10.40 12.56
CA LEU A 38 9.83 9.63 11.77
C LEU A 38 10.84 8.81 12.60
N GLN A 39 10.74 8.85 13.93
CA GLN A 39 11.73 8.37 14.91
C GLN A 39 11.23 7.23 15.81
N SER A 40 9.96 6.84 15.75
CA SER A 40 9.47 5.71 16.55
C SER A 40 10.17 4.40 16.19
N ASN A 41 10.32 3.45 17.11
CA ASN A 41 10.89 2.12 16.83
C ASN A 41 9.91 0.97 17.03
N VAL A 42 8.63 1.28 17.27
CA VAL A 42 7.58 0.27 17.49
C VAL A 42 6.67 0.25 16.29
N PHE A 43 6.54 -0.89 15.63
CA PHE A 43 5.62 -1.07 14.51
C PHE A 43 4.32 -1.69 15.02
N ALA A 44 3.19 -1.01 14.78
CA ALA A 44 1.89 -1.46 15.23
C ALA A 44 0.78 -1.00 14.27
N TRP A 45 -0.38 -1.64 14.35
CA TRP A 45 -1.58 -1.15 13.68
C TRP A 45 -2.18 0.02 14.49
N GLY A 46 -2.21 1.20 13.88
CA GLY A 46 -2.91 2.39 14.39
C GLY A 46 -4.31 2.52 13.78
N THR A 47 -5.22 3.20 14.48
CA THR A 47 -6.53 3.55 13.94
C THR A 47 -6.40 4.71 12.94
N LYS A 48 -7.34 4.81 12.00
CA LYS A 48 -7.45 5.97 11.10
C LYS A 48 -7.69 7.28 11.88
N GLU A 49 -8.50 7.24 12.94
CA GLU A 49 -8.85 8.43 13.72
C GLU A 49 -7.60 9.09 14.31
N ASP A 50 -6.68 8.29 14.86
CA ASP A 50 -5.44 8.81 15.45
C ASP A 50 -4.34 9.10 14.41
N ASN A 51 -4.48 8.59 13.18
CA ASN A 51 -3.43 8.60 12.16
C ASN A 51 -3.92 9.03 10.76
N GLU A 52 -4.84 10.00 10.69
CA GLU A 52 -5.60 10.32 9.47
C GLU A 52 -4.69 10.64 8.26
N PHE A 53 -3.64 11.44 8.48
CA PHE A 53 -2.69 11.78 7.43
C PHE A 53 -1.97 10.55 6.88
N VAL A 54 -1.44 9.71 7.77
CA VAL A 54 -0.69 8.49 7.38
C VAL A 54 -1.61 7.49 6.70
N PHE A 55 -2.85 7.35 7.19
CA PHE A 55 -3.88 6.54 6.55
C PHE A 55 -4.15 6.99 5.12
N LYS A 56 -4.43 8.29 4.91
CA LYS A 56 -4.68 8.86 3.58
C LYS A 56 -3.48 8.68 2.66
N LEU A 57 -2.26 8.89 3.15
CA LEU A 57 -1.04 8.68 2.38
C LEU A 57 -0.93 7.23 1.88
N HIS A 58 -1.10 6.25 2.77
CA HIS A 58 -1.02 4.83 2.40
C HIS A 58 -2.11 4.42 1.41
N VAL A 59 -3.34 4.91 1.58
CA VAL A 59 -4.44 4.61 0.67
C VAL A 59 -4.21 5.26 -0.69
N ILE A 60 -3.93 6.55 -0.76
CA ILE A 60 -3.81 7.28 -2.03
C ILE A 60 -2.57 6.84 -2.81
N ALA A 61 -1.39 6.90 -2.17
CA ALA A 61 -0.14 6.52 -2.82
C ALA A 61 -0.10 5.00 -3.11
N GLY A 62 -0.58 4.18 -2.18
CA GLY A 62 -0.68 2.73 -2.37
C GLY A 62 -1.61 2.36 -3.52
N THR A 63 -2.76 3.03 -3.66
CA THR A 63 -3.68 2.79 -4.79
C THR A 63 -3.04 3.19 -6.11
N ALA A 64 -2.50 4.41 -6.21
CA ALA A 64 -1.90 4.90 -7.44
C ALA A 64 -0.72 4.00 -7.88
N PHE A 65 0.16 3.65 -6.94
CA PHE A 65 1.32 2.82 -7.22
C PHE A 65 0.94 1.36 -7.51
N GLY A 66 0.01 0.79 -6.75
CA GLY A 66 -0.50 -0.57 -6.96
C GLY A 66 -1.13 -0.73 -8.34
N ILE A 67 -2.02 0.20 -8.74
CA ILE A 67 -2.62 0.22 -10.08
C ILE A 67 -1.55 0.36 -11.16
N TRP A 68 -0.58 1.27 -10.99
CA TRP A 68 0.50 1.46 -11.96
C TRP A 68 1.34 0.19 -12.15
N LEU A 69 1.69 -0.50 -11.06
CA LEU A 69 2.46 -1.74 -11.13
C LEU A 69 1.71 -2.85 -11.87
N ILE A 70 0.39 -2.95 -11.67
CA ILE A 70 -0.47 -3.95 -12.32
C ILE A 70 -0.71 -3.59 -13.78
N ALA A 71 -1.05 -2.34 -14.08
CA ALA A 71 -1.51 -1.92 -15.40
C ALA A 71 -0.38 -1.71 -16.40
N ALA A 72 0.79 -1.21 -15.95
CA ALA A 72 1.86 -0.82 -16.86
C ALA A 72 2.32 -1.93 -17.83
N PRO A 73 2.53 -3.20 -17.41
CA PRO A 73 2.90 -4.29 -18.33
C PRO A 73 1.89 -4.59 -19.45
N PHE A 74 0.65 -4.08 -19.35
CA PHE A 74 -0.38 -4.26 -20.36
C PHE A 74 -0.59 -3.03 -21.24
N LEU A 75 -0.02 -1.88 -20.84
CA LEU A 75 -0.23 -0.58 -21.48
C LEU A 75 1.03 -0.05 -22.18
N PHE A 76 2.21 -0.52 -21.80
CA PHE A 76 3.52 -0.11 -22.33
C PHE A 76 4.42 -1.32 -22.50
#